data_AF-A0A116KA64-F1
#
_entry.id   AF-A0A116KA64-F1
#
_cell.length_a   1.000
_cell.length_b   1.000
_cell.length_c   1.000
_cell.angle_alpha   90.00
_cell.angle_beta   90.00
_cell.angle_gamma   90.00
#
_symmetry.space_group_name_H-M   'P 1'
#
loop_
_entity.id
_entity.type
_entity.pdbx_description
1 polymer ?
#
loop_
_entity_poly.entity_id
_entity_poly.type
_entity_poly.pdbx_seq_one_letter_code
_entity_poly.pdbx_strand_id
1 'polypeptide(L)'
;MDNEVLAELKILVIDLKNATSKLHSELINNTEKQTAEVSIGINELYSQYTALKLFLSIYREYGHYEITSLISFFERYYHELKSTFIHNDRNTSWLVSEHNNFDKQAEIVIRMLD
;
A
#
# COMPACT_ATOMS: atom_id res chain seq x y z
N MET A 1 18.94 -1.06 -19.27
CA MET A 1 17.66 -0.34 -19.39
C MET A 1 16.58 -1.13 -18.66
N ASP A 2 16.24 -2.35 -19.07
CA ASP A 2 15.22 -3.17 -18.38
C ASP A 2 15.52 -3.42 -16.88
N ASN A 3 16.79 -3.66 -16.53
CA ASN A 3 17.20 -3.86 -15.13
C ASN A 3 17.02 -2.61 -14.26
N GLU A 4 17.14 -1.41 -14.83
CA GLU A 4 16.95 -0.15 -14.07
C GLU A 4 15.46 0.10 -13.84
N VAL A 5 14.61 -0.17 -14.83
CA VAL A 5 13.16 -0.06 -14.73
C VAL A 5 12.60 -1.06 -13.71
N LEU A 6 13.09 -2.31 -13.71
CA LEU A 6 12.73 -3.31 -12.71
C LEU A 6 13.17 -2.91 -11.30
N ALA A 7 14.39 -2.35 -11.15
CA ALA A 7 14.87 -1.86 -9.88
C ALA A 7 14.02 -0.68 -9.35
N GLU A 8 13.63 0.24 -10.22
CA GLU A 8 12.76 1.37 -9.85
C GLU A 8 11.36 0.90 -9.44
N LEU A 9 10.76 -0.03 -10.20
CA LEU A 9 9.49 -0.65 -9.84
C LEU A 9 9.55 -1.32 -8.47
N LYS A 10 10.63 -2.05 -8.20
CA LYS A 10 10.84 -2.72 -6.92
C LYS A 10 10.93 -1.71 -5.76
N ILE A 11 11.65 -0.60 -5.95
CA ILE A 11 11.73 0.48 -4.96
C ILE A 11 10.34 1.04 -4.67
N LEU A 12 9.53 1.34 -5.69
CA LEU A 12 8.17 1.85 -5.52
C LEU A 12 7.29 0.88 -4.72
N VAL A 13 7.40 -0.43 -4.97
CA VAL A 13 6.65 -1.45 -4.22
C VAL A 13 7.12 -1.54 -2.76
N ILE A 14 8.44 -1.52 -2.51
CA ILE A 14 9.02 -1.56 -1.16
C ILE A 14 8.59 -0.33 -0.36
N ASP A 15 8.66 0.86 -0.96
CA ASP A 15 8.31 2.11 -0.31
C ASP A 15 6.83 2.13 0.08
N LEU A 16 5.96 1.71 -0.85
CA LEU A 16 4.52 1.58 -0.58
C LEU A 16 4.26 0.58 0.56
N LYS A 17 4.92 -0.58 0.56
CA LYS A 17 4.80 -1.60 1.61
C LYS A 17 5.22 -1.05 2.97
N ASN A 18 6.39 -0.43 3.05
CA ASN A 18 6.94 0.10 4.30
C ASN A 18 6.08 1.21 4.89
N ALA A 19 5.64 2.16 4.05
CA ALA A 19 4.75 3.24 4.48
C ALA A 19 3.40 2.67 4.96
N THR A 20 2.87 1.67 4.24
CA THR A 20 1.61 1.00 4.59
C THR A 20 1.72 0.33 5.96
N SER A 21 2.77 -0.46 6.20
CA SER A 21 2.97 -1.14 7.49
C SER A 21 3.20 -0.17 8.65
N LYS A 22 3.92 0.93 8.40
CA LYS A 22 4.12 1.99 9.41
C LYS A 22 2.78 2.60 9.83
N LEU A 23 1.99 3.07 8.85
CA LEU A 23 0.71 3.73 9.14
C LEU A 23 -0.33 2.75 9.71
N HIS A 24 -0.35 1.51 9.22
CA HIS A 24 -1.17 0.45 9.80
C HIS A 24 -0.87 0.28 11.30
N SER A 25 0.41 0.15 11.65
CA SER A 25 0.85 -0.03 13.04
C SER A 25 0.48 1.16 13.91
N GLU A 26 0.62 2.39 13.40
CA GLU A 26 0.20 3.60 14.10
C GLU A 26 -1.31 3.59 14.37
N LEU A 27 -2.12 3.21 13.38
CA LEU A 27 -3.57 3.27 13.49
C LEU A 27 -4.16 2.18 14.40
N ILE A 28 -3.61 0.96 14.40
CA ILE A 28 -4.10 -0.14 15.25
C ILE A 28 -3.73 0.03 16.73
N ASN A 29 -2.61 0.70 17.02
CA ASN A 29 -2.11 0.85 18.39
C ASN A 29 -2.67 2.11 19.09
N ASN A 30 -3.29 3.03 18.34
CA ASN A 30 -3.85 4.26 18.87
C ASN A 30 -5.36 4.15 19.13
N THR A 31 -5.78 4.61 20.31
CA THR A 31 -7.19 4.72 20.71
C THR A 31 -7.91 5.87 20.01
N GLU A 32 -7.17 6.94 19.71
CA GLU A 32 -7.60 8.06 18.89
C GLU A 32 -6.90 7.99 17.54
N LYS A 33 -7.67 7.72 16.48
CA LYS A 33 -7.14 7.54 15.12
C LYS A 33 -7.16 8.83 14.31
N GLN A 34 -7.99 9.79 14.72
CA GLN A 34 -8.23 11.04 13.99
C GLN A 34 -7.19 12.11 14.28
N THR A 35 -5.91 11.74 14.16
CA THR A 35 -4.80 12.68 14.35
C THR A 35 -4.37 13.30 13.02
N ALA A 36 -3.70 14.44 13.09
CA ALA A 36 -3.16 15.11 11.92
C ALA A 36 -2.10 14.23 11.23
N GLU A 37 -1.29 13.53 12.03
CA GLU A 37 -0.23 12.61 11.59
C GLU A 37 -0.82 11.48 10.75
N VAL A 38 -1.90 10.85 11.21
CA VAL A 38 -2.58 9.78 10.46
C VAL A 38 -3.19 10.32 9.17
N SER A 39 -3.79 11.51 9.19
CA SER A 39 -4.33 12.14 7.98
C SER A 39 -3.26 12.42 6.93
N ILE A 40 -2.08 12.91 7.35
CA ILE A 40 -0.93 13.12 6.48
C ILE A 40 -0.47 11.77 5.90
N GLY A 41 -0.31 10.74 6.74
CA GLY A 41 0.09 9.41 6.31
C GLY A 41 -0.85 8.80 5.27
N ILE A 42 -2.17 8.96 5.42
CA ILE A 42 -3.17 8.51 4.43
C ILE A 42 -2.92 9.19 3.07
N ASN A 43 -2.67 10.50 3.05
CA ASN A 43 -2.41 11.23 1.81
C ASN A 43 -1.06 10.84 1.16
N GLU A 44 -0.04 10.59 1.96
CA GLU A 44 1.26 10.09 1.49
C GLU A 44 1.11 8.72 0.82
N LEU A 45 0.38 7.79 1.45
CA LEU A 45 0.09 6.48 0.86
C LEU A 45 -0.61 6.58 -0.49
N TYR A 46 -1.62 7.45 -0.60
CA TYR A 46 -2.32 7.64 -1.87
C TYR A 46 -1.41 8.21 -2.96
N SER A 47 -0.50 9.10 -2.58
CA SER A 47 0.48 9.69 -3.51
C SER A 47 1.45 8.63 -4.02
N GLN A 48 1.98 7.77 -3.14
CA GLN A 48 2.85 6.65 -3.52
C GLN A 48 2.13 5.64 -4.42
N TYR A 49 0.91 5.26 -4.07
CA TYR A 49 0.08 4.38 -4.90
C TYR A 49 -0.20 4.97 -6.29
N THR A 50 -0.45 6.28 -6.38
CA THR A 50 -0.65 6.96 -7.65
C THR A 50 0.64 6.98 -8.49
N ALA A 51 1.80 7.19 -7.86
CA ALA A 51 3.10 7.11 -8.52
C ALA A 51 3.36 5.71 -9.09
N LEU A 52 3.10 4.64 -8.32
CA LEU A 52 3.21 3.26 -8.78
C LEU A 52 2.30 2.99 -9.99
N LYS A 53 1.03 3.44 -9.94
CA LYS A 53 0.11 3.29 -11.08
C LYS A 53 0.55 4.04 -12.32
N LEU A 54 1.08 5.26 -12.14
CA LEU A 54 1.60 6.05 -13.25
C LEU A 54 2.80 5.35 -13.89
N PHE A 55 3.73 4.85 -13.08
CA PHE A 55 4.88 4.08 -13.54
C PHE A 55 4.45 2.89 -14.42
N LEU A 56 3.50 2.08 -13.92
CA LEU A 56 2.97 0.92 -14.67
C LEU A 56 2.18 1.31 -15.91
N SER A 57 1.61 2.51 -15.96
CA SER A 57 0.91 3.00 -17.15
C SER A 57 1.87 3.38 -18.29
N ILE A 58 3.09 3.79 -17.94
CA ILE A 58 4.19 4.11 -18.85
C ILE A 58 4.86 2.82 -19.33
N TYR A 59 5.17 1.91 -18.41
CA TYR A 59 5.84 0.63 -18.68
C TYR A 59 4.86 -0.55 -18.54
N ARG A 60 3.92 -0.66 -19.48
CA ARG A 60 2.79 -1.61 -19.40
C ARG A 60 3.20 -3.07 -19.43
N GLU A 61 4.35 -3.37 -20.03
CA GLU A 61 4.94 -4.71 -20.12
C GLU A 61 5.20 -5.34 -18.74
N TYR A 62 5.36 -4.54 -17.69
CA TYR A 62 5.51 -5.02 -16.31
C TYR A 62 4.18 -5.20 -15.58
N GLY A 63 3.04 -4.89 -16.20
CA GLY A 63 1.69 -5.03 -15.64
C GLY A 63 1.22 -6.49 -15.51
N HIS A 64 2.01 -7.34 -14.86
CA HIS A 64 1.71 -8.75 -14.63
C HIS A 64 0.52 -8.94 -13.66
N TYR A 65 -0.03 -10.14 -13.63
CA TYR A 65 -1.19 -10.50 -12.80
C TYR A 65 -0.92 -10.23 -11.31
N GLU A 66 0.29 -10.51 -10.83
CA GLU A 66 0.74 -10.31 -9.47
C GLU A 66 0.75 -8.82 -9.09
N ILE A 67 1.12 -7.93 -10.01
CA ILE A 67 1.12 -6.48 -9.79
C ILE A 67 -0.31 -5.93 -9.81
N THR A 68 -1.14 -6.41 -10.72
CA THR A 68 -2.56 -6.05 -10.75
C THR A 68 -3.24 -6.46 -9.44
N SER A 69 -2.92 -7.65 -8.92
CA SER A 69 -3.40 -8.12 -7.62
C SER A 69 -2.90 -7.23 -6.47
N LEU A 70 -1.63 -6.81 -6.49
CA LEU A 70 -1.06 -5.90 -5.50
C LEU A 70 -1.86 -4.59 -5.43
N ILE A 71 -2.13 -3.98 -6.60
CA ILE A 71 -2.92 -2.75 -6.70
C ILE A 71 -4.32 -2.95 -6.09
N SER A 72 -5.00 -4.04 -6.46
CA SER A 72 -6.35 -4.31 -5.93
C SER A 72 -6.38 -4.61 -4.44
N PHE A 73 -5.37 -5.29 -3.88
CA PHE A 73 -5.27 -5.49 -2.43
C PHE A 73 -4.99 -4.18 -1.71
N PHE A 74 -4.10 -3.34 -2.24
CA PHE A 74 -3.81 -2.03 -1.68
C PHE A 74 -5.06 -1.13 -1.68
N GLU A 75 -5.82 -1.10 -2.78
CA GLU A 75 -7.06 -0.31 -2.86
C GLU A 75 -8.05 -0.69 -1.75
N ARG A 76 -8.27 -1.99 -1.52
CA ARG A 76 -9.16 -2.45 -0.45
C ARG A 76 -8.64 -2.08 0.93
N TYR A 77 -7.35 -2.29 1.18
CA TYR A 77 -6.71 -1.84 2.42
C TYR A 77 -6.88 -0.32 2.62
N TYR A 78 -6.61 0.48 1.60
CA TYR A 78 -6.67 1.93 1.67
C TYR A 78 -8.10 2.44 1.92
N HIS A 79 -9.10 1.82 1.30
CA HIS A 79 -10.50 2.11 1.57
C HIS A 79 -10.89 1.81 3.01
N GLU A 80 -10.48 0.65 3.53
CA GLU A 80 -10.73 0.27 4.91
C GLU A 80 -10.01 1.20 5.88
N LEU A 81 -8.74 1.51 5.63
CA LEU A 81 -7.93 2.45 6.41
C LEU A 81 -8.61 3.82 6.54
N LYS A 82 -9.07 4.37 5.42
CA LYS A 82 -9.83 5.63 5.41
C LYS A 82 -11.12 5.53 6.20
N SER A 83 -11.85 4.43 6.07
CA SER A 83 -13.09 4.20 6.83
C SER A 83 -12.80 4.16 8.34
N THR A 84 -11.78 3.40 8.76
CA THR A 84 -11.38 3.28 10.16
C THR A 84 -10.96 4.65 10.73
N PHE A 85 -10.24 5.46 9.94
CA PHE A 85 -9.89 6.83 10.31
C PHE A 85 -11.13 7.75 10.44
N ILE A 86 -11.97 7.82 9.40
CA ILE A 86 -13.14 8.72 9.34
C ILE A 86 -14.13 8.41 10.48
N HIS A 87 -14.33 7.15 10.81
CA HIS A 87 -15.26 6.73 11.85
C HIS A 87 -14.61 6.55 13.22
N ASN A 88 -13.30 6.80 13.33
CA ASN A 88 -12.50 6.49 14.53
C ASN A 88 -12.76 5.06 15.05
N ASP A 89 -12.90 4.11 14.13
CA ASP A 89 -13.37 2.77 14.43
C ASP A 89 -12.32 2.02 15.26
N ARG A 90 -12.76 1.43 16.38
CA ARG A 90 -11.91 0.63 17.26
C ARG A 90 -11.83 -0.84 16.82
N ASN A 91 -12.79 -1.30 16.03
CA ASN A 91 -12.76 -2.65 15.48
C ASN A 91 -11.92 -2.70 14.20
N THR A 92 -10.64 -2.99 14.34
CA THR A 92 -9.69 -3.01 13.23
C THR A 92 -9.52 -4.39 12.58
N SER A 93 -10.42 -5.35 12.84
CA SER A 93 -10.28 -6.73 12.37
C SER A 93 -10.22 -6.82 10.84
N TRP A 94 -11.08 -6.06 10.15
CA TRP A 94 -11.09 -5.98 8.69
C TRP A 94 -9.85 -5.28 8.15
N LEU A 95 -9.45 -4.16 8.76
CA LEU A 95 -8.22 -3.45 8.41
C LEU A 95 -6.98 -4.34 8.51
N VAL A 96 -6.86 -5.13 9.58
CA VAL A 96 -5.77 -6.11 9.77
C VAL A 96 -5.82 -7.19 8.70
N SER A 97 -7.00 -7.68 8.34
CA SER A 97 -7.16 -8.67 7.27
C SER A 97 -6.70 -8.14 5.91
N GLU A 98 -7.15 -6.94 5.52
CA GLU A 98 -6.76 -6.33 4.25
C GLU A 98 -5.27 -5.96 4.22
N HIS A 99 -4.71 -5.47 5.33
CA HIS A 99 -3.27 -5.23 5.46
C HIS A 99 -2.47 -6.52 5.20
N ASN A 100 -2.86 -7.63 5.83
CA ASN A 100 -2.16 -8.91 5.66
C ASN A 100 -2.25 -9.45 4.21
N ASN A 101 -3.38 -9.22 3.53
CA ASN A 101 -3.53 -9.60 2.13
C ASN A 101 -2.60 -8.77 1.23
N PHE A 102 -2.57 -7.46 1.44
CA PHE A 102 -1.66 -6.56 0.73
C PHE A 102 -0.19 -6.91 0.99
N ASP A 103 0.20 -7.08 2.26
CA ASP A 103 1.58 -7.32 2.66
C ASP A 103 2.13 -8.62 2.05
N LYS A 104 1.35 -9.71 2.09
CA LYS A 104 1.71 -10.97 1.42
C LYS A 104 1.89 -10.80 -0.08
N GLN A 105 1.00 -10.05 -0.74
CA GLN A 105 1.13 -9.81 -2.17
C GLN A 105 2.35 -8.94 -2.49
N ALA A 106 2.65 -7.94 -1.66
CA ALA A 106 3.82 -7.09 -1.81
C ALA A 106 5.11 -7.93 -1.72
N GLU A 107 5.19 -8.87 -0.79
CA GLU A 107 6.33 -9.80 -0.70
C GLU A 107 6.49 -10.67 -1.95
N ILE A 108 5.39 -11.17 -2.53
CA ILE A 108 5.42 -11.95 -3.77
C ILE A 108 5.97 -11.10 -4.91
N VAL A 109 5.47 -9.87 -5.08
CA VAL A 109 5.91 -8.96 -6.13
C VAL A 109 7.39 -8.59 -5.95
N ILE A 110 7.84 -8.30 -4.73
CA ILE A 110 9.24 -7.96 -4.46
C ILE A 110 10.17 -9.11 -4.87
N ARG A 111 9.81 -10.37 -4.54
CA ARG A 111 10.59 -11.56 -4.93
C ARG A 111 10.55 -11.85 -6.42
N MET A 112 9.48 -11.46 -7.12
CA MET A 112 9.38 -11.57 -8.57
C MET A 112 10.30 -10.56 -9.28
N LEU A 113 10.58 -9.43 -8.63
CA LEU A 113 11.44 -8.35 -9.14
C LEU A 113 12.91 -8.47 -8.67
N ASP A 114 13.25 -9.53 -7.93
CA ASP A 114 14.63 -9.94 -7.58
C ASP A 114 15.31 -10.66 -8.77
#